data_AF-A0A0G4PM24-F1
#
_entry.id   AF-A0A0G4PM24-F1
#
_cell.length_a   1.000
_cell.length_b   1.000
_cell.length_c   1.000
_cell.angle_alpha   90.00
_cell.angle_beta   90.00
_cell.angle_gamma   90.00
#
_symmetry.space_group_name_H-M   'P 1'
#
loop_
_entity.id
_entity.type
_entity.pdbx_description
1 polymer ?
#
loop_
_entity_poly.entity_id
_entity_poly.type
_entity_poly.pdbx_seq_one_letter_code
_entity_poly.pdbx_strand_id
1 'polypeptide(L)' 'MTAKTVVAFDLYGTLLSTESITKQLEKHCDNAKAQSISALWRRYQLEYTWRLNSMGKQRFQA' A
#
# COMPACT_ATOMS: atom_id res chain seq x y z
N MET A 1 3.58 -30.01 25.66
CA MET A 1 3.95 -28.70 25.07
C MET A 1 2.68 -28.10 24.50
N THR A 2 2.23 -26.96 25.02
CA THR A 2 1.07 -26.25 24.44
C THR A 2 1.50 -25.61 23.13
N ALA A 3 0.79 -25.95 22.03
CA ALA A 3 1.07 -25.37 20.74
C ALA A 3 0.69 -23.89 20.75
N LYS A 4 1.65 -23.02 20.43
CA LYS A 4 1.42 -21.58 20.34
C LYS A 4 0.68 -21.27 19.05
N THR A 5 -0.56 -20.81 19.16
CA THR A 5 -1.32 -20.31 18.00
C THR A 5 -0.75 -18.95 17.59
N VAL A 6 -0.32 -18.85 16.33
CA VAL A 6 0.15 -17.60 15.72
C VAL A 6 -0.88 -17.13 14.70
N VAL A 7 -1.27 -15.87 14.79
CA VAL A 7 -2.16 -15.21 13.82
C VAL A 7 -1.38 -14.13 13.11
N ALA A 8 -1.33 -14.18 11.79
CA ALA A 8 -0.65 -13.20 10.94
C ALA A 8 -1.70 -12.34 10.21
N PHE A 9 -1.45 -11.03 10.16
CA PHE A 9 -2.28 -10.05 9.47
C PHE A 9 -1.43 -9.31 8.42
N ASP A 10 -2.05 -9.00 7.29
CA ASP A 10 -1.48 -8.01 6.37
C ASP A 10 -1.51 -6.61 7.02
N LEU A 11 -0.66 -5.71 6.57
CA LEU A 11 -0.50 -4.38 7.16
C LEU A 11 -1.41 -3.36 6.46
N TYR A 12 -1.19 -3.13 5.16
CA TYR A 12 -1.81 -2.03 4.41
C TYR A 12 -3.18 -2.43 3.87
N GLY A 13 -4.24 -1.86 4.44
CA GLY A 13 -5.62 -2.23 4.14
C GLY A 13 -6.23 -3.23 5.12
N THR A 14 -5.48 -3.67 6.14
CA THR A 14 -6.00 -4.50 7.25
C THR A 14 -5.77 -3.84 8.59
N LEU A 15 -4.53 -3.46 8.93
CA LEU A 15 -4.22 -2.72 10.17
C LEU A 15 -4.11 -1.21 9.94
N LEU A 16 -3.58 -0.80 8.78
CA LEU A 16 -3.38 0.60 8.42
C LEU A 16 -4.27 1.01 7.26
N SER A 17 -5.07 2.06 7.45
CA SER A 17 -5.84 2.72 6.39
C SER A 17 -4.94 3.64 5.55
N THR A 18 -5.07 3.56 4.23
CA THR A 18 -4.35 4.42 3.28
C THR A 18 -4.98 5.81 3.12
N GLU A 19 -6.12 6.09 3.79
CA GLU A 19 -6.83 7.38 3.72
C GLU A 19 -6.01 8.55 4.26
N SER A 20 -5.03 8.30 5.14
CA SER A 20 -4.12 9.31 5.65
C SER A 20 -3.28 9.98 4.55
N ILE A 21 -3.03 9.26 3.46
CA ILE A 21 -2.31 9.77 2.29
C ILE A 21 -3.14 10.85 1.58
N THR A 22 -4.45 10.66 1.45
CA THR A 22 -5.35 11.65 0.84
C THR A 22 -5.30 12.98 1.58
N LYS A 23 -5.31 12.96 2.92
CA LYS A 23 -5.19 14.18 3.74
C LYS A 23 -3.87 14.92 3.55
N GLN A 24 -2.79 14.21 3.25
CA GLN A 24 -1.51 14.86 2.92
C GLN A 24 -1.54 15.44 1.51
N LEU A 25 -2.14 14.74 0.54
CA LEU A 25 -2.27 15.21 -0.84
C LEU A 25 -3.17 16.44 -0.97
N GLU A 26 -4.20 16.56 -0.13
CA GLU A 26 -5.07 17.74 -0.03
C GLU A 26 -4.30 19.04 0.27
N LYS A 27 -3.09 18.96 0.86
CA LYS A 27 -2.22 20.13 1.06
C LYS A 27 -1.58 20.64 -0.23
N HIS A 28 -1.57 19.82 -1.27
CA HIS A 28 -0.88 20.09 -2.53
C HIS A 28 -1.83 20.19 -3.74
N CYS A 29 -3.06 19.69 -3.63
CA CYS A 29 -4.03 19.72 -4.71
C CYS A 29 -5.48 19.71 -4.19
N ASP A 30 -6.42 20.05 -5.07
CA ASP A 30 -7.86 20.06 -4.76
C ASP A 30 -8.35 18.71 -4.22
N ASN A 31 -9.32 18.71 -3.32
CA ASN A 31 -9.79 17.50 -2.64
C ASN A 31 -10.17 16.36 -3.61
N ALA A 32 -10.94 16.66 -4.66
CA ALA A 32 -11.33 15.67 -5.67
C ALA A 32 -10.11 15.09 -6.43
N LYS A 33 -9.08 15.90 -6.68
CA LYS A 33 -7.82 15.43 -7.29
C LYS A 33 -7.01 14.60 -6.30
N ALA A 34 -6.92 15.02 -5.04
CA ALA A 34 -6.23 14.29 -3.99
C ALA A 34 -6.79 12.88 -3.82
N GLN A 35 -8.13 12.74 -3.80
CA GLN A 35 -8.81 11.44 -3.76
C GLN A 35 -8.49 10.59 -5.00
N SER A 36 -8.58 11.17 -6.20
CA SER A 36 -8.28 10.48 -7.46
C SER A 36 -6.82 9.98 -7.50
N ILE A 37 -5.87 10.82 -7.10
CA ILE A 37 -4.44 10.49 -7.04
C ILE A 37 -4.18 9.39 -6.02
N SER A 38 -4.75 9.50 -4.81
CA SER A 38 -4.60 8.50 -3.75
C SER A 38 -5.09 7.11 -4.19
N ALA A 39 -6.26 7.05 -4.84
CA ALA A 39 -6.81 5.81 -5.38
C ALA A 39 -5.95 5.22 -6.50
N LEU A 40 -5.46 6.06 -7.42
CA LEU A 40 -4.59 5.62 -8.51
C LEU A 40 -3.23 5.14 -8.00
N TRP A 41 -2.67 5.83 -7.01
CA TRP A 41 -1.41 5.46 -6.39
C TRP A 41 -1.52 4.07 -5.75
N ARG A 42 -2.55 3.81 -4.94
CA ARG A 42 -2.72 2.48 -4.32
C ARG A 42 -2.79 1.36 -5.36
N ARG A 43 -3.47 1.61 -6.49
CA ARG A 43 -3.54 0.65 -7.60
C ARG A 43 -2.16 0.40 -8.21
N TYR A 44 -1.45 1.45 -8.60
CA TYR A 44 -0.14 1.30 -9.23
C TYR A 44 0.93 0.76 -8.28
N GLN A 45 0.84 1.04 -6.98
CA GLN A 45 1.72 0.45 -5.96
C GLN A 45 1.66 -1.08 -6.01
N LEU A 46 0.45 -1.66 -6.06
CA LEU A 46 0.25 -3.10 -6.14
C LEU A 46 0.69 -3.65 -7.50
N GLU A 47 0.24 -3.02 -8.59
CA GLU A 47 0.62 -3.46 -9.94
C GLU A 47 2.13 -3.47 -10.15
N TYR A 48 2.84 -2.44 -9.66
CA TYR A 48 4.30 -2.38 -9.77
C TYR A 48 4.97 -3.44 -8.93
N THR A 49 4.47 -3.73 -7.73
CA THR A 49 4.98 -4.84 -6.92
C THR A 49 4.87 -6.15 -7.68
N TRP A 50 3.72 -6.45 -8.28
CA TRP A 50 3.54 -7.67 -9.07
C TRP A 50 4.41 -7.71 -10.32
N ARG A 51 4.44 -6.62 -11.10
CA ARG A 51 5.24 -6.55 -12.34
C ARG A 51 6.73 -6.70 -12.05
N LEU A 52 7.25 -6.03 -11.02
CA LEU A 52 8.66 -6.13 -10.65
C LEU A 52 9.02 -7.52 -10.16
N ASN A 53 8.15 -8.17 -9.37
CA ASN A 53 8.34 -9.55 -8.94
C ASN A 53 8.36 -10.50 -10.15
N SER A 54 7.38 -10.38 -11.04
CA SER A 54 7.29 -11.23 -12.24
C SER A 54 8.45 -11.04 -13.22
N MET A 55 9.05 -9.84 -13.26
CA MET A 55 10.24 -9.57 -14.07
C MET A 55 11.55 -9.94 -13.38
N GLY A 56 11.52 -10.47 -12.14
CA GLY A 56 12.73 -10.74 -11.36
C GLY A 56 13.54 -9.48 -11.01
N LYS A 57 12.92 -8.29 -11.11
CA LYS A 57 13.55 -6.99 -10.83
C LYS A 57 13.23 -6.49 -9.42
N GLN A 58 12.92 -7.41 -8.53
CA GLN A 58 12.54 -7.09 -7.17
C GLN A 58 13.77 -6.53 -6.44
N ARG A 59 13.81 -5.21 -6.20
CA ARG A 59 14.89 -4.56 -5.43
C ARG A 59 14.62 -4.72 -3.93
N PHE A 60 14.67 -5.95 -3.43
CA PHE A 60 14.90 -6.15 -2.00
C PHE A 60 16.41 -6.17 -1.80
N GLN A 61 16.99 -5.04 -1.37
CA GLN A 61 18.24 -5.07 -0.61
C GLN A 61 17.85 -5.03 0.85
N ALA A 62 18.19 -6.11 1.57
CA ALA A 62 18.05 -6.21 3.01
C ALA A 62 19.14 -5.39 3.71
#